data_AF-A0A9X2CQM7-F1
#
_entry.id   AF-A0A9X2CQM7-F1
#
_cell.length_a   1.000
_cell.length_b   1.000
_cell.length_c   1.000
_cell.angle_alpha   90.00
_cell.angle_beta   90.00
_cell.angle_gamma   90.00
#
_symmetry.space_group_name_H-M   'P 1'
#
loop_
_entity.id
_entity.type
_entity.pdbx_description
1 polymer ?
#
loop_
_entity_poly.entity_id
_entity_poly.type
_entity_poly.pdbx_seq_one_letter_code
_entity_poly.pdbx_strand_id
1 'polypeptide(L)'
;MKLAFKIFLLCGILLAILFSFEIQDAQPDNFKYEIFKSGSGYGYDILINKKIVIKQQYIPGLRSKQQFCNAEDAEKVARLVNTKLNYGSSPSVTSEEISDLGIHIKCNP
;
A
#
# COMPACT_ATOMS: atom_id res chain seq x y z
N MET A 1 -19.85 -4.78 53.69
CA MET A 1 -20.39 -5.29 52.42
C MET A 1 -20.47 -4.22 51.32
N LYS A 2 -21.05 -3.03 51.57
CA LYS A 2 -21.16 -1.95 50.56
C LYS A 2 -19.80 -1.38 50.07
N LEU A 3 -18.77 -1.35 50.92
CA LEU A 3 -17.43 -0.85 50.57
C LEU A 3 -16.66 -1.81 49.65
N ALA A 4 -16.69 -3.12 49.98
CA ALA A 4 -16.07 -4.16 49.15
C ALA A 4 -16.70 -4.22 47.74
N PHE A 5 -18.02 -4.01 47.64
CA PHE A 5 -18.73 -3.95 46.35
C PHE A 5 -18.30 -2.75 45.50
N LYS A 6 -18.09 -1.58 46.12
CA LYS A 6 -17.55 -0.39 45.43
C LYS A 6 -16.12 -0.60 44.95
N ILE A 7 -15.28 -1.27 45.75
CA ILE A 7 -13.89 -1.59 45.36
C ILE A 7 -13.88 -2.57 44.19
N PHE A 8 -14.73 -3.60 44.22
CA PHE A 8 -14.85 -4.56 43.12
C PHE A 8 -15.30 -3.90 41.82
N LEU A 9 -16.28 -2.98 41.89
CA LEU A 9 -16.72 -2.19 40.73
C LEU A 9 -15.62 -1.28 40.19
N LEU A 10 -14.86 -0.61 41.05
CA LEU A 10 -13.76 0.26 40.64
C LEU A 10 -12.61 -0.53 39.99
N CYS A 11 -12.27 -1.71 40.52
CA CYS A 11 -11.25 -2.59 39.93
C CYS A 11 -11.69 -3.15 38.57
N GLY A 12 -12.97 -3.51 38.41
CA GLY A 12 -13.51 -3.97 37.13
C GLY A 12 -13.47 -2.90 36.04
N ILE A 13 -13.78 -1.64 36.40
CA ILE A 13 -13.67 -0.50 35.48
C ILE A 13 -12.21 -0.24 35.12
N LEU A 14 -11.28 -0.30 36.09
CA LEU A 14 -9.86 -0.12 35.85
C LEU A 14 -9.30 -1.20 34.89
N LEU A 15 -9.71 -2.46 35.09
CA LEU A 15 -9.33 -3.58 34.21
C LEU A 15 -9.88 -3.42 32.79
N ALA A 16 -11.12 -2.95 32.64
CA ALA A 16 -11.71 -2.67 31.33
C ALA A 16 -10.99 -1.53 30.59
N ILE A 17 -10.55 -0.49 31.31
CA ILE A 17 -9.76 0.62 30.74
C ILE A 17 -8.38 0.13 30.30
N LEU A 18 -7.74 -0.74 31.09
CA LEU A 18 -6.44 -1.34 30.73
C LEU A 18 -6.55 -2.26 29.51
N PHE A 19 -7.62 -3.05 29.40
CA PHE A 19 -7.89 -3.88 28.21
C PHE A 19 -8.21 -3.06 26.96
N SER A 20 -8.81 -1.87 27.11
CA SER A 20 -9.14 -1.00 25.97
C SER A 20 -7.91 -0.34 25.33
N PHE A 21 -6.73 -0.41 25.98
CA PHE A 21 -5.50 0.19 25.47
C PHE A 21 -4.73 -0.72 24.50
N GLU A 22 -5.10 -2.00 24.37
CA GLU A 22 -4.40 -2.95 23.47
C GLU A 22 -4.87 -2.94 22.02
N ILE A 23 -5.91 -2.17 21.66
CA ILE A 23 -6.25 -1.95 20.24
C ILE A 23 -5.47 -0.75 19.73
N GLN A 24 -4.14 -0.89 19.72
CA GLN A 24 -3.31 -0.06 18.86
C GLN A 24 -3.50 -0.61 17.45
N ASP A 25 -4.51 -0.12 16.74
CA ASP A 25 -4.64 -0.34 15.30
C ASP A 25 -3.27 -0.05 14.68
N ALA A 26 -2.64 -1.07 14.12
CA ALA A 26 -1.45 -0.91 13.30
C ALA A 26 -1.85 0.03 12.17
N GLN A 27 -1.50 1.31 12.31
CA GLN A 27 -1.79 2.31 11.29
C GLN A 27 -1.22 1.74 9.99
N PRO A 28 -2.02 1.60 8.92
CA PRO A 28 -1.49 1.12 7.65
C PRO A 28 -0.30 2.01 7.32
N ASP A 29 0.87 1.39 7.12
CA ASP A 29 2.08 2.11 6.71
C ASP A 29 1.67 3.07 5.59
N ASN A 30 1.96 4.37 5.72
CA ASN A 30 1.49 5.37 4.78
C ASN A 30 2.32 5.28 3.49
N PHE A 31 2.05 4.24 2.71
CA PHE A 31 2.65 4.02 1.40
C PHE A 31 2.24 5.18 0.49
N LYS A 32 3.25 5.79 -0.13
CA LYS A 32 3.10 6.81 -1.17
C LYS A 32 3.73 6.30 -2.45
N TYR A 33 3.33 6.87 -3.57
CA TYR A 33 3.96 6.59 -4.86
C TYR A 33 4.38 7.87 -5.57
N GLU A 34 5.43 7.76 -6.37
CA GLU A 34 5.96 8.84 -7.22
C GLU A 34 6.26 8.28 -8.61
N ILE A 35 5.94 9.06 -9.64
CA ILE A 35 6.20 8.69 -11.05
C ILE A 35 7.48 9.36 -11.51
N PHE A 36 8.37 8.59 -12.15
CA PHE A 36 9.64 9.10 -12.64
C PHE A 36 9.85 8.81 -14.12
N LYS A 37 10.62 9.67 -14.79
CA LYS A 37 11.05 9.46 -16.18
C LYS A 37 12.16 8.41 -16.22
N SER A 38 12.05 7.44 -17.12
CA SER A 38 12.99 6.34 -17.28
C SER A 38 13.36 6.20 -18.75
N GLY A 39 14.52 6.72 -19.16
CA GLY A 39 14.88 6.77 -20.58
C GLY A 39 13.82 7.52 -21.40
N SER A 40 13.26 6.85 -22.41
CA SER A 40 12.16 7.38 -23.23
C SER A 40 10.77 7.17 -22.62
N GLY A 41 10.65 6.35 -21.57
CA GLY A 41 9.38 6.02 -20.93
C GLY A 41 9.28 6.49 -19.48
N TYR A 42 8.45 5.79 -18.70
CA TYR A 42 8.15 6.08 -17.30
C TYR A 42 8.29 4.82 -16.44
N GLY A 43 8.47 5.04 -15.14
CA GLY A 43 8.37 4.03 -14.08
C GLY A 43 7.80 4.68 -12.81
N TYR A 44 7.66 3.90 -11.75
CA TYR A 44 7.17 4.41 -10.47
C TYR A 44 7.98 3.89 -9.30
N ASP A 45 8.04 4.68 -8.24
CA ASP A 45 8.57 4.31 -6.94
C ASP A 45 7.42 4.21 -5.93
N ILE A 46 7.48 3.23 -5.03
CA ILE A 46 6.66 3.18 -3.81
C ILE A 46 7.56 3.52 -2.62
N LEU A 47 7.10 4.39 -1.74
CA LEU A 47 7.86 4.92 -0.61
C LEU A 47 7.14 4.67 0.72
N ILE A 48 7.92 4.37 1.75
CA ILE A 48 7.50 4.41 3.16
C ILE A 48 8.42 5.39 3.88
N ASN A 49 7.86 6.35 4.61
CA ASN A 49 8.64 7.33 5.36
C ASN A 49 9.74 8.02 4.51
N LYS A 50 9.40 8.35 3.26
CA LYS A 50 10.30 8.95 2.24
C LYS A 50 11.44 8.04 1.74
N LYS A 51 11.49 6.78 2.15
CA LYS A 51 12.43 5.78 1.63
C LYS A 51 11.76 4.97 0.53
N ILE A 52 12.41 4.86 -0.63
CA ILE A 52 11.95 4.00 -1.72
C ILE A 52 12.06 2.54 -1.27
N VAL A 53 10.93 1.82 -1.30
CA VAL A 53 10.84 0.39 -0.95
C VAL A 53 10.58 -0.49 -2.17
N ILE A 54 9.96 0.07 -3.22
CA ILE A 54 9.81 -0.59 -4.53
C ILE A 54 10.22 0.41 -5.59
N LYS A 55 11.12 0.00 -6.48
CA LYS A 55 11.49 0.77 -7.68
C LYS A 55 11.12 -0.04 -8.91
N GLN A 56 10.06 0.38 -9.59
CA GLN A 56 9.52 -0.34 -10.73
C GLN A 56 9.75 0.44 -12.02
N GLN A 57 10.86 0.12 -12.68
CA GLN A 57 11.25 0.76 -13.94
C GLN A 57 10.45 0.24 -15.15
N TYR A 58 9.91 -0.98 -15.06
CA TYR A 58 9.28 -1.69 -16.16
C TYR A 58 7.86 -2.13 -15.79
N ILE A 59 6.98 -2.36 -16.75
CA ILE A 59 5.63 -2.86 -16.52
C ILE A 59 5.73 -4.25 -15.84
N PRO A 60 5.23 -4.41 -14.60
CA PRO A 60 5.22 -5.70 -13.91
C PRO A 60 4.24 -6.67 -14.59
N GLY A 61 4.39 -7.97 -14.34
CA GLY A 61 3.52 -9.00 -14.94
C GLY A 61 3.80 -9.30 -16.42
N LEU A 62 4.62 -8.50 -17.12
CA LEU A 62 5.10 -8.78 -18.46
C LEU A 62 6.42 -9.57 -18.44
N ARG A 63 6.62 -10.43 -19.44
CA ARG A 63 7.90 -11.15 -19.63
C ARG A 63 9.00 -10.24 -20.19
N SER A 64 8.65 -9.20 -20.91
CA SER A 64 9.59 -8.23 -21.50
C SER A 64 9.94 -7.11 -20.52
N LYS A 65 11.18 -6.61 -20.58
CA LYS A 65 11.60 -5.40 -19.84
C LYS A 65 11.14 -4.15 -20.56
N GLN A 66 9.86 -3.87 -20.49
CA GLN A 66 9.25 -2.73 -21.18
C GLN A 66 8.89 -1.62 -20.20
N GLN A 67 9.23 -0.38 -20.56
CA GLN A 67 8.84 0.81 -19.78
C GLN A 67 7.38 1.19 -20.06
N PHE A 68 6.81 2.02 -19.19
CA PHE A 68 5.51 2.63 -19.42
C PHE A 68 5.63 3.73 -20.49
N CYS A 69 4.65 3.81 -21.39
CA CYS A 69 4.68 4.78 -22.49
C CYS A 69 4.37 6.20 -22.03
N ASN A 70 3.52 6.34 -21.02
CA ASN A 70 3.13 7.62 -20.44
C ASN A 70 3.09 7.51 -18.91
N ALA A 71 3.05 8.67 -18.24
CA ALA A 71 3.04 8.75 -16.79
C ALA A 71 1.73 8.21 -16.18
N GLU A 72 0.60 8.39 -16.86
CA GLU A 72 -0.72 7.98 -16.39
C GLU A 72 -0.83 6.46 -16.20
N ASP A 73 -0.27 5.70 -17.14
CA ASP A 73 -0.25 4.23 -17.07
C ASP A 73 0.68 3.73 -15.97
N ALA A 74 1.82 4.40 -15.76
CA ALA A 74 2.68 4.13 -14.60
C ALA A 74 1.93 4.42 -13.30
N GLU A 75 1.14 5.50 -13.25
CA GLU A 75 0.35 5.88 -12.08
C GLU A 75 -0.76 4.88 -11.77
N LYS A 76 -1.49 4.37 -12.78
CA LYS A 76 -2.52 3.34 -12.60
C LYS A 76 -1.95 2.11 -11.90
N VAL A 77 -0.79 1.62 -12.36
CA VAL A 77 -0.13 0.46 -11.75
C VAL A 77 0.45 0.78 -10.38
N ALA A 78 1.06 1.95 -10.20
CA ALA A 78 1.56 2.40 -8.91
C ALA A 78 0.45 2.44 -7.85
N ARG A 79 -0.72 2.96 -8.22
CA ARG A 79 -1.92 3.01 -7.38
C ARG A 79 -2.44 1.63 -7.02
N LEU A 80 -2.44 0.67 -7.95
CA LEU A 80 -2.80 -0.71 -7.66
C LEU A 80 -1.85 -1.30 -6.60
N VAL A 81 -0.54 -1.21 -6.82
CA VAL A 81 0.47 -1.74 -5.88
C VAL A 81 0.36 -1.06 -4.51
N ASN A 82 0.23 0.28 -4.49
CA ASN A 82 0.04 1.04 -3.27
C ASN A 82 -1.21 0.60 -2.51
N THR A 83 -2.32 0.38 -3.22
CA THR A 83 -3.56 -0.14 -2.63
C THR A 83 -3.34 -1.51 -1.99
N LYS A 84 -2.74 -2.46 -2.72
CA LYS A 84 -2.45 -3.80 -2.18
C LYS A 84 -1.61 -3.75 -0.90
N LEU A 85 -0.57 -2.93 -0.89
CA LEU A 85 0.29 -2.74 0.27
C LEU A 85 -0.46 -2.17 1.48
N ASN A 86 -1.30 -1.16 1.28
CA ASN A 86 -2.15 -0.61 2.34
C ASN A 86 -3.16 -1.62 2.90
N TYR A 87 -3.56 -2.62 2.11
CA TYR A 87 -4.41 -3.74 2.55
C TYR A 87 -3.61 -4.96 3.05
N GLY A 88 -2.29 -4.86 3.21
CA GLY A 88 -1.44 -5.97 3.65
C GLY A 88 -1.35 -7.14 2.66
N SER A 89 -1.74 -6.91 1.40
CA SER A 89 -1.71 -7.89 0.31
C SER A 89 -0.37 -7.87 -0.42
N SER A 90 -0.06 -8.95 -1.15
CA SER A 90 1.15 -9.05 -1.97
C SER A 90 1.21 -7.92 -3.02
N PRO A 91 2.33 -7.19 -3.16
CA PRO A 91 2.47 -6.12 -4.14
C PRO A 91 2.69 -6.62 -5.59
N SER A 92 2.81 -7.94 -5.79
CA SER A 92 2.95 -8.51 -7.12
C SER A 92 1.76 -8.15 -8.02
N VAL A 93 2.03 -7.81 -9.27
CA VAL A 93 1.00 -7.50 -10.28
C VAL A 93 1.00 -8.58 -11.36
N THR A 94 -0.16 -9.14 -11.66
CA THR A 94 -0.32 -10.19 -12.68
C THR A 94 -0.56 -9.57 -14.06
N SER A 95 -0.40 -10.37 -15.11
CA SER A 95 -0.75 -9.94 -16.48
C SER A 95 -2.24 -9.65 -16.66
N GLU A 96 -3.10 -10.33 -15.90
CA GLU A 96 -4.55 -10.11 -15.89
C GLU A 96 -4.87 -8.71 -15.32
N GLU A 97 -4.28 -8.35 -14.18
CA GLU A 97 -4.48 -7.02 -13.59
C GLU A 97 -3.96 -5.89 -14.48
N ILE A 98 -2.86 -6.12 -15.21
CA ILE A 98 -2.39 -5.17 -16.23
C ILE A 98 -3.42 -5.00 -17.36
N SER A 99 -4.04 -6.10 -17.80
CA SER A 99 -5.09 -6.08 -18.82
C SER A 99 -6.33 -5.33 -18.32
N ASP A 100 -6.75 -5.59 -17.09
CA ASP A 100 -7.92 -4.97 -16.46
C ASP A 100 -7.75 -3.47 -16.24
N LEU A 101 -6.52 -3.02 -15.96
CA LEU A 101 -6.20 -1.59 -15.85
C LEU A 101 -6.22 -0.84 -17.19
N GLY A 102 -6.23 -1.56 -18.32
CA GLY A 102 -6.31 -0.95 -19.66
C GLY A 102 -5.14 -0.03 -20.00
N ILE A 103 -3.93 -0.33 -19.51
CA ILE A 103 -2.74 0.49 -19.78
C ILE A 103 -2.18 0.25 -21.20
N HIS A 104 -1.43 1.22 -21.73
CA HIS A 104 -0.77 1.08 -23.02
C HIS A 104 0.51 0.26 -22.89
N ILE A 105 0.50 -0.96 -23.44
CA ILE A 105 1.68 -1.83 -23.54
C ILE A 105 2.46 -1.57 -24.84
N LYS A 106 1.98 -0.75 -25.77
CA LYS A 106 2.78 -0.35 -26.92
C LYS A 106 2.77 1.16 -27.02
N CYS A 107 3.96 1.73 -27.12
CA CYS A 107 4.09 3.16 -27.29
C CYS A 107 3.82 3.43 -28.76
N ASN A 108 2.72 4.11 -29.05
CA ASN A 108 2.46 4.52 -30.41
C ASN A 108 3.53 5.56 -30.79
N PRO A 109 4.21 5.41 -31.94
CA PRO A 109 5.17 6.39 -32.42
C PRO A 109 4.50 7.74 -32.74
#